data_AF-A0A832FWY7-F1
#
_entry.id   AF-A0A832FWY7-F1
#
_cell.length_a   1.000
_cell.length_b   1.000
_cell.length_c   1.000
_cell.angle_alpha   90.00
_cell.angle_beta   90.00
_cell.angle_gamma   90.00
#
_symmetry.space_group_name_H-M   'P 1'
#
loop_
_entity.id
_entity.type
_entity.pdbx_description
1 polymer ?
#
loop_
_entity_poly.entity_id
_entity_poly.type
_entity_poly.pdbx_seq_one_letter_code
_entity_poly.pdbx_strand_id
1 'polypeptide(L)'
;MPPQPSAPTHRQARLLLLLPLLLLVAIAVNWTSVNKLLHGKATFRSILTGLADSSAVNLVGWEQPPDSGDPQARVKVEVFLAVGDPCHIDSAYLGQALGLLDPRRIRVQFVDVRTPTGMARRDKLKLGCEQGLALNGQTEFRVPDPQRPGKQKTVFLTHDGGGLAILHRLLNAALKAAYKGQGLPLSETEFNSFIQTETKRIATEMEAAAKVRLEEKKRRR
;
A
#
# COMPACT_ATOMS: atom_id res chain seq x y z
N MET A 1 25.48 58.74 7.77
CA MET A 1 24.41 58.36 8.72
C MET A 1 23.38 57.55 7.95
N PRO A 2 23.01 56.33 8.40
CA PRO A 2 21.97 55.56 7.73
C PRO A 2 20.61 56.29 7.86
N PRO A 3 19.77 56.31 6.82
CA PRO A 3 18.46 56.96 6.86
C PRO A 3 17.56 56.30 7.91
N GLN A 4 16.83 57.11 8.68
CA GLN A 4 15.85 56.60 9.65
C GLN A 4 14.68 55.93 8.92
N PRO A 5 14.21 54.76 9.38
CA PRO A 5 13.06 54.09 8.78
C PRO A 5 11.81 54.96 8.93
N SER A 6 11.16 55.27 7.81
CA SER A 6 9.90 56.01 7.77
C SER A 6 8.78 55.23 8.47
N ALA A 7 7.95 55.94 9.23
CA ALA A 7 6.82 55.35 9.94
C ALA A 7 5.86 54.59 8.99
N PRO A 8 5.32 53.43 9.41
CA PRO A 8 4.45 52.64 8.56
C PRO A 8 3.18 53.41 8.21
N THR A 9 2.83 53.42 6.92
CA THR A 9 1.60 54.04 6.43
C THR A 9 0.37 53.31 6.97
N HIS A 10 -0.77 54.00 7.04
CA HIS A 10 -2.04 53.42 7.52
C HIS A 10 -2.45 52.14 6.76
N ARG A 11 -2.04 51.99 5.49
CA ARG A 11 -2.21 50.76 4.71
C ARG A 11 -1.32 49.62 5.21
N GLN A 12 -0.06 49.90 5.56
CA GLN A 12 0.86 48.92 6.13
C GLN A 12 0.39 48.44 7.52
N ALA A 13 -0.12 49.35 8.35
CA ALA A 13 -0.70 49.00 9.65
C ALA A 13 -1.90 48.03 9.52
N ARG A 14 -2.81 48.26 8.56
CA ARG A 14 -3.95 47.35 8.30
C ARG A 14 -3.51 45.97 7.77
N LEU A 15 -2.53 45.94 6.86
CA LEU A 15 -1.97 44.68 6.35
C LEU A 15 -1.32 43.85 7.46
N LEU A 16 -0.58 44.50 8.37
CA LEU A 16 0.04 43.85 9.52
C LEU A 16 -0.99 43.26 10.49
N LEU A 17 -2.16 43.91 10.65
CA LEU A 17 -3.25 43.39 11.48
C LEU A 17 -4.01 42.23 10.84
N LEU A 18 -4.10 42.19 9.50
CA LEU A 18 -4.79 41.10 8.79
C LEU A 18 -3.96 39.81 8.73
N LEU A 19 -2.64 39.93 8.75
CA LEU A 19 -1.71 38.81 8.66
C LEU A 19 -1.90 37.74 9.76
N PRO A 20 -2.01 38.06 11.06
CA PRO A 20 -2.26 37.06 12.10
C PRO A 20 -3.65 36.43 11.99
N LEU A 21 -4.66 37.19 11.55
CA LEU A 21 -6.01 36.67 11.36
C LEU A 21 -6.03 35.62 10.23
N LEU A 22 -5.40 35.92 9.09
CA LEU A 22 -5.27 34.98 7.98
C LEU A 22 -4.45 33.74 8.37
N LEU A 23 -3.42 33.89 9.19
CA LEU A 23 -2.64 32.77 9.71
C LEU A 23 -3.49 31.85 10.60
N LEU A 24 -4.30 32.41 11.50
CA LEU A 24 -5.21 31.63 12.34
C LEU A 24 -6.25 30.87 11.52
N VAL A 25 -6.84 31.52 10.49
CA VAL A 25 -7.78 30.87 9.57
C VAL A 25 -7.08 29.74 8.81
N ALA A 26 -5.85 29.97 8.32
CA ALA A 26 -5.08 28.93 7.63
C ALA A 26 -4.79 27.73 8.55
N ILE A 27 -4.42 27.96 9.81
CA ILE A 27 -4.22 26.90 10.81
C ILE A 27 -5.52 26.14 11.08
N ALA A 28 -6.65 26.84 11.24
CA ALA A 28 -7.95 26.23 11.53
C ALA A 28 -8.44 25.35 10.36
N VAL A 29 -8.34 25.86 9.12
CA VAL A 29 -8.73 25.11 7.92
C VAL A 29 -7.81 23.91 7.69
N ASN A 30 -6.53 24.01 8.07
CA ASN A 30 -5.54 22.95 7.92
C ASN A 30 -5.24 22.19 9.23
N TRP A 31 -6.18 22.21 10.18
CA TRP A 31 -5.94 21.69 11.53
C TRP A 31 -5.48 20.23 11.54
N THR A 32 -6.00 19.38 10.66
CA THR A 32 -5.59 17.97 10.53
C THR A 32 -4.12 17.82 10.13
N SER A 33 -3.62 18.64 9.22
CA SER A 33 -2.21 18.65 8.79
C SER A 33 -1.29 19.23 9.86
N VAL A 34 -1.70 20.31 10.52
CA VAL A 34 -0.97 20.91 11.66
C VAL A 34 -0.89 19.92 12.82
N ASN A 35 -1.98 19.22 13.12
CA ASN A 35 -2.01 18.20 14.17
C ASN A 35 -1.07 17.04 13.86
N LYS A 36 -0.94 16.63 12.59
CA LYS A 36 0.07 15.64 12.16
C LYS A 36 1.49 16.18 12.34
N LEU A 37 1.75 17.45 12.02
CA LEU A 37 3.05 18.09 12.19
C LEU A 37 3.46 18.16 13.67
N LEU A 38 2.57 18.65 14.54
CA LEU A 38 2.82 18.82 15.98
C LEU A 38 3.11 17.50 16.71
N HIS A 39 2.49 16.41 16.26
CA HIS A 39 2.71 15.07 16.81
C HIS A 39 3.86 14.30 16.12
N GLY A 40 4.64 14.96 15.25
CA GLY A 40 5.76 14.33 14.53
C GLY A 40 5.33 13.28 13.49
N LYS A 41 4.06 13.26 13.10
CA LYS A 41 3.48 12.33 12.10
C LYS A 41 3.62 12.82 10.65
N ALA A 42 4.11 14.04 10.45
CA ALA A 42 4.40 14.64 9.15
C ALA A 42 5.51 15.68 9.30
N THR A 43 6.35 15.88 8.28
CA THR A 43 7.33 16.98 8.26
C THR A 43 6.82 18.17 7.46
N PHE A 44 7.41 19.34 7.67
CA PHE A 44 7.05 20.56 6.94
C PHE A 44 7.22 20.38 5.43
N ARG A 45 8.26 19.64 5.00
CA ARG A 45 8.48 19.26 3.60
C ARG A 45 7.31 18.45 3.04
N SER A 46 6.77 17.52 3.83
CA SER A 46 5.68 16.67 3.38
C SER A 46 4.34 17.40 3.18
N ILE A 47 4.11 18.47 3.96
CA ILE A 47 2.95 19.34 3.81
C ILE A 47 3.13 20.26 2.60
N LEU A 48 4.34 20.79 2.38
CA LEU A 48 4.60 21.76 1.31
C LEU A 48 4.60 21.13 -0.09
N THR A 49 5.09 19.89 -0.20
CA THR A 49 5.25 19.21 -1.48
C THR A 49 4.07 18.29 -1.83
N GLY A 50 3.15 18.06 -0.89
CA GLY A 50 2.08 17.06 -1.03
C GLY A 50 2.58 15.60 -1.09
N LEU A 51 3.89 15.40 -1.20
CA LEU A 51 4.55 14.13 -1.04
C LEU A 51 4.67 13.92 0.46
N ALA A 52 3.83 13.05 1.03
CA ALA A 52 4.10 12.53 2.37
C ALA A 52 5.60 12.18 2.47
N ASP A 53 6.22 12.35 3.64
CA ASP A 53 7.44 11.60 4.01
C ASP A 53 7.06 10.13 4.13
N SER A 54 6.47 9.61 3.06
CA SER A 54 6.06 8.26 2.89
C SER A 54 7.35 7.49 2.87
N SER A 55 7.41 6.47 3.71
CA SER A 55 8.40 5.42 3.61
C SER A 55 8.63 4.96 2.16
N ALA A 56 7.65 5.13 1.27
CA ALA A 56 7.76 5.00 -0.17
C ALA A 56 9.04 5.65 -0.78
N VAL A 57 9.43 6.87 -0.40
CA VAL A 57 10.66 7.50 -0.94
C VAL A 57 11.93 6.76 -0.50
N ASN A 58 11.93 6.23 0.73
CA ASN A 58 13.04 5.42 1.24
C ASN A 58 13.08 4.00 0.65
N LEU A 59 12.00 3.60 -0.02
CA LEU A 59 11.84 2.28 -0.63
C LEU A 59 12.08 2.31 -2.14
N VAL A 60 12.48 3.44 -2.74
CA VAL A 60 12.91 3.44 -4.15
C VAL A 60 14.02 2.42 -4.36
N GLY A 61 13.81 1.49 -5.29
CA GLY A 61 14.74 0.39 -5.53
C GLY A 61 14.64 -0.76 -4.51
N TRP A 62 13.48 -0.92 -3.85
CA TRP A 62 13.16 -2.13 -3.09
C TRP A 62 13.25 -3.37 -4.00
N GLU A 63 13.64 -4.50 -3.40
CA GLU A 63 13.85 -5.76 -4.12
C GLU A 63 12.62 -6.64 -4.00
N GLN A 64 12.32 -7.39 -5.06
CA GLN A 64 11.23 -8.37 -5.04
C GLN A 64 11.43 -9.35 -3.88
N PRO A 65 10.43 -9.56 -3.01
CA PRO A 65 10.47 -10.62 -2.03
C PRO A 65 10.61 -11.99 -2.71
N PRO A 66 11.22 -12.98 -2.04
CA PRO A 66 11.16 -14.35 -2.51
C PRO A 66 9.70 -14.83 -2.49
N ASP A 67 9.33 -15.65 -3.47
CA ASP A 67 8.09 -16.41 -3.41
C ASP A 67 8.00 -17.23 -2.10
N SER A 68 6.79 -17.42 -1.57
CA SER A 68 6.58 -18.05 -0.25
C SER A 68 5.51 -19.15 -0.29
N GLY A 69 5.58 -20.07 0.69
CA GLY A 69 4.74 -21.27 0.73
C GLY A 69 5.26 -22.42 -0.14
N ASP A 70 4.62 -23.58 -0.01
CA ASP A 70 5.00 -24.84 -0.64
C ASP A 70 4.91 -24.74 -2.18
N PRO A 71 5.99 -25.03 -2.93
CA PRO A 71 5.95 -25.05 -4.40
C PRO A 71 4.88 -26.00 -4.99
N GLN A 72 4.46 -27.02 -4.23
CA GLN A 72 3.42 -27.99 -4.61
C GLN A 72 2.02 -27.62 -4.10
N ALA A 73 1.86 -26.46 -3.46
CA ALA A 73 0.55 -26.00 -3.03
C ALA A 73 -0.41 -25.85 -4.22
N ARG A 74 -1.65 -26.33 -4.02
CA ARG A 74 -2.67 -26.36 -5.07
C ARG A 74 -3.36 -25.01 -5.26
N VAL A 75 -3.30 -24.14 -4.25
CA VAL A 75 -3.80 -22.76 -4.33
C VAL A 75 -2.62 -21.84 -4.55
N LYS A 76 -2.64 -21.12 -5.68
CA LYS A 76 -1.58 -20.19 -6.09
C LYS A 76 -2.12 -18.77 -6.08
N VAL A 77 -1.41 -17.86 -5.43
CA VAL A 77 -1.65 -16.42 -5.45
C VAL A 77 -0.47 -15.78 -6.18
N GLU A 78 -0.71 -15.22 -7.36
CA GLU A 78 0.28 -14.44 -8.10
C GLU A 78 0.08 -12.97 -7.76
N VAL A 79 1.15 -12.30 -7.32
CA VAL A 79 1.18 -10.89 -6.95
C VAL A 79 1.93 -10.13 -8.02
N PHE A 80 1.20 -9.39 -8.83
CA PHE A 80 1.73 -8.53 -9.88
C PHE A 80 2.11 -7.18 -9.28
N LEU A 81 3.32 -6.74 -9.54
CA LEU A 81 3.87 -5.49 -9.04
C LEU A 81 5.00 -5.03 -9.96
N ALA A 82 5.43 -3.78 -9.78
CA ALA A 82 6.56 -3.20 -10.50
C ALA A 82 7.70 -3.03 -9.51
N VAL A 83 8.73 -3.89 -9.58
CA VAL A 83 9.78 -3.93 -8.56
C VAL A 83 10.55 -2.62 -8.52
N GLY A 84 10.77 -2.11 -7.31
CA GLY A 84 11.42 -0.83 -7.07
C GLY A 84 10.51 0.38 -7.25
N ASP A 85 9.24 0.20 -7.64
CA ASP A 85 8.21 1.23 -7.62
C ASP A 85 7.59 1.35 -6.23
N PRO A 86 7.76 2.47 -5.51
CA PRO A 86 7.17 2.62 -4.19
C PRO A 86 5.65 2.55 -4.17
N CYS A 87 4.97 2.87 -5.28
CA CYS A 87 3.52 2.78 -5.35
C CYS A 87 3.00 1.34 -5.26
N HIS A 88 3.84 0.33 -5.54
CA HIS A 88 3.43 -1.07 -5.55
C HIS A 88 3.91 -1.85 -4.32
N ILE A 89 4.55 -1.18 -3.35
CA ILE A 89 5.14 -1.85 -2.19
C ILE A 89 4.09 -2.54 -1.30
N ASP A 90 2.89 -1.96 -1.17
CA ASP A 90 1.84 -2.54 -0.34
C ASP A 90 1.35 -3.88 -0.90
N SER A 91 1.46 -4.10 -2.22
CA SER A 91 1.24 -5.42 -2.83
C SER A 91 2.29 -6.44 -2.40
N ALA A 92 3.55 -6.02 -2.26
CA ALA A 92 4.62 -6.87 -1.75
C ALA A 92 4.37 -7.27 -0.28
N TYR A 93 3.93 -6.34 0.55
CA TYR A 93 3.57 -6.60 1.95
C TYR A 93 2.39 -7.57 2.05
N LEU A 94 1.33 -7.33 1.28
CA LEU A 94 0.15 -8.19 1.25
C LEU A 94 0.51 -9.61 0.80
N GLY A 95 1.31 -9.74 -0.27
CA GLY A 95 1.78 -11.04 -0.75
C GLY A 95 2.56 -11.81 0.31
N GLN A 96 3.49 -11.15 1.00
CA GLN A 96 4.26 -11.77 2.07
C GLN A 96 3.36 -12.21 3.24
N ALA A 97 2.41 -11.38 3.65
CA ALA A 97 1.44 -11.73 4.69
C ALA A 97 0.57 -12.94 4.30
N LEU A 98 0.10 -13.01 3.05
CA LEU A 98 -0.64 -14.16 2.53
C LEU A 98 0.19 -15.46 2.55
N GLY A 99 1.50 -15.35 2.30
CA GLY A 99 2.43 -16.48 2.36
C GLY A 99 2.61 -17.08 3.75
N LEU A 100 2.35 -16.29 4.80
CA LEU A 100 2.43 -16.72 6.19
C LEU A 100 1.14 -17.39 6.69
N LEU A 101 0.02 -17.15 6.00
CA LEU A 101 -1.31 -17.58 6.45
C LEU A 101 -1.47 -19.10 6.47
N ASP A 102 -1.05 -19.77 5.39
CA ASP A 102 -1.07 -21.23 5.28
C ASP A 102 -0.01 -21.71 4.28
N PRO A 103 1.26 -21.75 4.68
CA PRO A 103 2.37 -22.01 3.76
C PRO A 103 2.37 -23.43 3.18
N ARG A 104 1.56 -24.36 3.71
CA ARG A 104 1.45 -25.72 3.16
C ARG A 104 0.42 -25.81 2.03
N ARG A 105 -0.60 -24.97 2.07
CA ARG A 105 -1.74 -25.04 1.13
C ARG A 105 -1.80 -23.87 0.15
N ILE A 106 -1.06 -22.80 0.41
CA ILE A 106 -1.00 -21.58 -0.40
C ILE A 106 0.43 -21.33 -0.86
N ARG A 107 0.61 -21.15 -2.16
CA ARG A 107 1.84 -20.64 -2.78
C ARG A 107 1.63 -19.18 -3.19
N VAL A 108 2.45 -18.28 -2.71
CA VAL A 108 2.49 -16.90 -3.20
C VAL A 108 3.68 -16.73 -4.15
N GLN A 109 3.42 -16.19 -5.34
CA GLN A 109 4.43 -15.91 -6.35
C GLN A 109 4.45 -14.43 -6.67
N PHE A 110 5.63 -13.82 -6.66
CA PHE A 110 5.78 -12.41 -7.05
C PHE A 110 6.17 -12.31 -8.53
N VAL A 111 5.43 -11.49 -9.26
CA VAL A 111 5.59 -11.31 -10.71
C VAL A 111 5.95 -9.84 -10.99
N ASP A 112 7.21 -9.58 -11.30
CA ASP A 112 7.67 -8.26 -11.72
C ASP A 112 7.25 -7.94 -13.15
N VAL A 113 6.28 -7.04 -13.29
CA VAL A 113 5.77 -6.57 -14.57
C VAL A 113 6.74 -5.68 -15.33
N ARG A 114 7.92 -5.36 -14.78
CA ARG A 114 9.01 -4.69 -15.50
C ARG A 114 9.87 -5.67 -16.31
N THR A 115 9.72 -6.98 -16.07
CA THR A 115 10.42 -8.02 -16.84
C THR A 115 9.62 -8.47 -18.06
N PRO A 116 10.25 -8.93 -19.16
CA PRO A 116 9.53 -9.47 -20.31
C PRO A 116 8.57 -10.61 -19.97
N THR A 117 8.98 -11.50 -19.05
CA THR A 117 8.16 -12.63 -18.60
C THR A 117 6.97 -12.18 -17.77
N GLY A 118 7.16 -11.21 -16.87
CA GLY A 118 6.08 -10.64 -16.07
C GLY A 118 5.06 -9.85 -16.89
N MET A 119 5.51 -9.05 -17.86
CA MET A 119 4.62 -8.37 -18.81
C MET A 119 3.78 -9.38 -19.60
N ALA A 120 4.40 -10.41 -20.18
CA ALA A 120 3.69 -11.44 -20.92
C ALA A 120 2.66 -12.18 -20.03
N ARG A 121 3.00 -12.42 -18.76
CA ARG A 121 2.07 -13.05 -17.81
C ARG A 121 0.90 -12.13 -17.46
N ARG A 122 1.15 -10.84 -17.20
CA ARG A 122 0.13 -9.81 -16.97
C ARG A 122 -0.85 -9.72 -18.14
N ASP A 123 -0.33 -9.66 -19.36
CA ASP A 123 -1.10 -9.52 -20.58
C ASP A 123 -1.95 -10.76 -20.86
N LYS A 124 -1.39 -11.96 -20.63
CA LYS A 124 -2.13 -13.23 -20.72
C LYS A 124 -3.34 -13.28 -19.77
N LEU A 125 -3.20 -12.69 -18.58
CA LEU A 125 -4.27 -12.61 -17.57
C LEU A 125 -5.17 -11.38 -17.73
N LYS A 126 -4.89 -10.54 -18.74
CA LYS A 126 -5.63 -9.29 -19.03
C LYS A 126 -5.75 -8.38 -17.81
N LEU A 127 -4.69 -8.29 -17.00
CA LEU A 127 -4.64 -7.35 -15.89
C LEU A 127 -4.53 -5.92 -16.44
N GLY A 128 -5.52 -5.09 -16.11
CA GLY A 128 -5.61 -3.72 -16.62
C GLY A 128 -4.61 -2.73 -16.00
N CYS A 129 -3.95 -3.11 -14.91
CA CYS A 129 -2.91 -2.30 -14.26
C CYS A 129 -1.68 -3.14 -13.91
N GLU A 130 -0.59 -2.44 -13.57
CA GLU A 130 0.71 -3.03 -13.21
C GLU A 130 0.75 -3.67 -11.82
N GLN A 131 -0.30 -3.48 -11.03
CA GLN A 131 -0.46 -4.06 -9.70
C GLN A 131 -1.74 -4.89 -9.61
N GLY A 132 -1.67 -6.10 -9.08
CA GLY A 132 -2.86 -6.92 -8.98
C GLY A 132 -2.59 -8.30 -8.42
N LEU A 133 -3.66 -9.06 -8.22
CA LEU A 133 -3.57 -10.43 -7.75
C LEU A 133 -4.27 -11.34 -8.75
N ALA A 134 -3.70 -12.52 -8.97
CA ALA A 134 -4.41 -13.63 -9.58
C ALA A 134 -4.49 -14.78 -8.58
N LEU A 135 -5.65 -15.42 -8.49
CA LEU A 135 -5.86 -16.62 -7.69
C LEU A 135 -6.09 -17.79 -8.66
N ASN A 136 -5.19 -18.77 -8.64
CA ASN A 136 -5.19 -19.91 -9.56
C ASN A 136 -5.26 -19.50 -11.05
N GLY A 137 -4.56 -18.41 -11.41
CA GLY A 137 -4.56 -17.89 -12.78
C GLY A 137 -5.85 -17.19 -13.19
N GLN A 138 -6.73 -16.84 -12.25
CA GLN A 138 -7.92 -16.03 -12.48
C GLN A 138 -7.76 -14.67 -11.81
N THR A 139 -8.18 -13.62 -12.52
CA THR A 139 -8.12 -12.22 -12.06
C THR A 139 -9.52 -11.62 -11.91
N GLU A 140 -10.52 -12.24 -12.53
CA GLU A 140 -11.92 -11.84 -12.53
C GLU A 140 -12.76 -12.87 -11.75
N PHE A 141 -13.54 -12.38 -10.78
CA PHE A 141 -14.40 -13.22 -9.96
C PHE A 141 -15.82 -12.68 -9.92
N ARG A 142 -16.80 -13.58 -9.93
CA ARG A 142 -18.20 -13.21 -9.68
C ARG A 142 -18.53 -13.42 -8.20
N VAL A 143 -18.91 -12.35 -7.53
CA VAL A 143 -19.29 -12.38 -6.11
C VAL A 143 -20.69 -11.80 -5.93
N PRO A 144 -21.44 -12.20 -4.88
CA PRO A 144 -22.72 -11.57 -4.56
C PRO A 144 -22.58 -10.06 -4.41
N ASP A 145 -23.51 -9.31 -5.00
CA ASP A 145 -23.55 -7.86 -4.90
C ASP A 145 -24.24 -7.44 -3.59
N PRO A 146 -23.52 -6.85 -2.62
CA PRO A 146 -24.11 -6.45 -1.34
C PRO A 146 -25.15 -5.34 -1.50
N GLN A 147 -25.11 -4.57 -2.59
CA GLN A 147 -26.07 -3.49 -2.86
C GLN A 147 -27.30 -3.99 -3.63
N ARG A 148 -27.23 -5.17 -4.25
CA ARG A 148 -28.29 -5.73 -5.08
C ARG A 148 -28.50 -7.22 -4.76
N PRO A 149 -29.32 -7.54 -3.75
CA PRO A 149 -29.58 -8.92 -3.35
C PRO A 149 -29.98 -9.81 -4.55
N GLY A 150 -29.37 -11.00 -4.64
CA GLY A 150 -29.60 -11.94 -5.75
C GLY A 150 -28.86 -11.63 -7.05
N LYS A 151 -28.17 -10.49 -7.16
CA LYS A 151 -27.27 -10.20 -8.29
C LYS A 151 -25.82 -10.56 -7.93
N GLN A 152 -25.04 -10.86 -8.97
CA GLN A 152 -23.60 -10.99 -8.87
C GLN A 152 -22.94 -9.75 -9.49
N LYS A 153 -21.81 -9.34 -8.92
CA LYS A 153 -20.92 -8.34 -9.50
C LYS A 153 -19.60 -9.00 -9.85
N THR A 154 -19.01 -8.56 -10.95
CA THR A 154 -17.62 -8.85 -11.28
C THR A 154 -16.72 -8.01 -10.37
N VAL A 155 -15.75 -8.66 -9.74
CA VAL A 155 -14.68 -8.01 -8.97
C VAL A 155 -13.34 -8.46 -9.49
N PHE A 156 -12.39 -7.53 -9.50
CA PHE A 156 -11.00 -7.79 -9.80
C PHE A 156 -10.22 -7.76 -8.49
N LEU A 157 -9.33 -8.73 -8.29
CA LEU A 157 -8.45 -8.72 -7.13
C LEU A 157 -7.35 -7.68 -7.36
N THR A 158 -7.58 -6.49 -6.86
CA THR A 158 -6.59 -5.42 -6.75
C THR A 158 -6.35 -5.14 -5.27
N HIS A 159 -5.17 -4.60 -4.94
CA HIS A 159 -4.86 -4.14 -3.59
C HIS A 159 -5.94 -3.17 -3.07
N ASP A 160 -6.45 -2.30 -3.95
CA ASP A 160 -7.34 -1.19 -3.58
C ASP A 160 -8.85 -1.49 -3.75
N GLY A 161 -9.22 -2.38 -4.67
CA GLY A 161 -10.60 -2.48 -5.20
C GLY A 161 -11.43 -3.66 -4.72
N GLY A 162 -10.82 -4.68 -4.10
CA GLY A 162 -11.54 -5.88 -3.64
C GLY A 162 -11.92 -5.83 -2.15
N GLY A 163 -11.11 -5.19 -1.31
CA GLY A 163 -11.21 -5.32 0.14
C GLY A 163 -10.85 -6.71 0.65
N LEU A 164 -10.26 -6.78 1.85
CA LEU A 164 -9.77 -8.03 2.45
C LEU A 164 -10.88 -9.09 2.65
N ALA A 165 -12.13 -8.66 2.86
CA ALA A 165 -13.28 -9.56 2.96
C ALA A 165 -13.53 -10.36 1.67
N ILE A 166 -13.43 -9.74 0.49
CA ILE A 166 -13.61 -10.45 -0.78
C ILE A 166 -12.45 -11.42 -0.99
N LEU A 167 -11.21 -10.98 -0.71
CA LEU A 167 -10.03 -11.83 -0.80
C LEU A 167 -10.15 -13.06 0.11
N HIS A 168 -10.61 -12.89 1.36
CA HIS A 168 -10.88 -14.00 2.29
C HIS A 168 -11.84 -15.01 1.68
N ARG A 169 -12.99 -14.56 1.16
CA ARG A 169 -14.00 -15.45 0.57
C ARG A 169 -13.48 -16.21 -0.63
N LEU A 170 -12.77 -15.53 -1.53
CA LEU A 170 -12.20 -16.14 -2.74
C LEU A 170 -11.12 -17.16 -2.38
N LEU A 171 -10.22 -16.82 -1.47
CA LEU A 171 -9.16 -17.71 -1.01
C LEU A 171 -9.72 -18.92 -0.25
N ASN A 172 -10.71 -18.69 0.62
CA ASN A 172 -11.42 -19.75 1.34
C ASN A 172 -12.15 -20.70 0.37
N ALA A 173 -12.82 -20.16 -0.65
CA ALA A 173 -13.46 -20.98 -1.67
C ALA A 173 -12.46 -21.80 -2.49
N ALA A 174 -11.33 -21.20 -2.89
CA ALA A 174 -10.26 -21.90 -3.60
C ALA A 174 -9.65 -23.03 -2.76
N LEU A 175 -9.41 -22.80 -1.48
CA LEU A 175 -8.93 -23.82 -0.55
C LEU A 175 -9.95 -24.95 -0.37
N LYS A 176 -11.24 -24.63 -0.17
CA LYS A 176 -12.30 -25.64 -0.07
C LYS A 176 -12.37 -26.50 -1.33
N ALA A 177 -12.27 -25.90 -2.51
CA ALA A 177 -12.26 -26.62 -3.77
C ALA A 177 -11.02 -27.52 -3.92
N ALA A 178 -9.84 -27.03 -3.53
CA ALA A 178 -8.59 -27.78 -3.64
C ALA A 178 -8.42 -28.86 -2.56
N TYR A 179 -8.98 -28.67 -1.36
CA TYR A 179 -8.69 -29.49 -0.17
C TYR A 179 -9.95 -30.08 0.46
N LYS A 180 -10.83 -30.68 -0.35
CA LYS A 180 -11.99 -31.48 0.11
C LYS A 180 -12.87 -30.76 1.14
N GLY A 181 -13.16 -29.48 0.90
CA GLY A 181 -14.00 -28.66 1.78
C GLY A 181 -13.25 -28.01 2.95
N GLN A 182 -11.94 -28.24 3.10
CA GLN A 182 -11.13 -27.58 4.12
C GLN A 182 -10.78 -26.16 3.66
N GLY A 183 -11.34 -25.18 4.37
CA GLY A 183 -11.12 -23.76 4.11
C GLY A 183 -9.91 -23.16 4.82
N LEU A 184 -9.90 -21.83 4.91
CA LEU A 184 -9.04 -21.09 5.81
C LEU A 184 -9.36 -21.44 7.27
N PRO A 185 -8.36 -21.51 8.16
CA PRO A 185 -8.57 -21.74 9.59
C PRO A 185 -9.06 -20.47 10.33
N LEU A 186 -9.10 -19.32 9.64
CA LEU A 186 -9.50 -18.04 10.19
C LEU A 186 -10.88 -17.62 9.68
N SER A 187 -11.69 -17.04 10.56
CA SER A 187 -12.87 -16.26 10.17
C SER A 187 -12.47 -15.03 9.35
N GLU A 188 -13.45 -14.38 8.72
CA GLU A 188 -13.20 -13.17 7.91
C GLU A 188 -12.57 -12.05 8.74
N THR A 189 -13.04 -11.85 9.99
CA THR A 189 -12.49 -10.84 10.91
C THR A 189 -11.07 -11.17 11.36
N GLU A 190 -10.81 -12.43 11.72
CA GLU A 190 -9.46 -12.87 12.11
C GLU A 190 -8.48 -12.77 10.95
N PHE A 191 -8.91 -13.11 9.73
CA PHE A 191 -8.12 -12.91 8.52
C PHE A 191 -7.77 -11.44 8.30
N ASN A 192 -8.75 -10.53 8.40
CA ASN A 192 -8.49 -9.11 8.22
C ASN A 192 -7.48 -8.59 9.25
N SER A 193 -7.66 -8.97 10.53
CA SER A 193 -6.74 -8.60 11.61
C SER A 193 -5.33 -9.15 11.39
N PHE A 194 -5.23 -10.42 10.99
CA PHE A 194 -3.96 -11.08 10.66
C PHE A 194 -3.24 -10.35 9.52
N ILE A 195 -3.92 -10.11 8.40
CA ILE A 195 -3.31 -9.44 7.23
C ILE A 195 -2.86 -8.02 7.60
N GLN A 196 -3.67 -7.25 8.33
CA GLN A 196 -3.27 -5.91 8.77
C GLN A 196 -2.07 -5.91 9.72
N THR A 197 -2.03 -6.87 10.65
CA THR A 197 -0.93 -7.01 11.61
C THR A 197 0.37 -7.38 10.90
N GLU A 198 0.33 -8.40 10.05
CA GLU A 198 1.52 -8.88 9.34
C GLU A 198 2.02 -7.89 8.29
N THR A 199 1.13 -7.26 7.53
CA THR A 199 1.54 -6.21 6.57
C THR A 199 2.25 -5.06 7.27
N LYS A 200 1.76 -4.61 8.43
CA LYS A 200 2.41 -3.57 9.23
C LYS A 200 3.79 -4.00 9.75
N ARG A 201 3.90 -5.25 10.23
CA ARG A 201 5.18 -5.81 10.70
C ARG A 201 6.18 -5.86 9.55
N ILE A 202 5.79 -6.44 8.41
CA ILE A 202 6.62 -6.56 7.21
C ILE A 202 7.05 -5.19 6.69
N ALA A 203 6.12 -4.21 6.64
CA ALA A 203 6.44 -2.85 6.23
C ALA A 203 7.54 -2.24 7.12
N THR A 204 7.41 -2.40 8.44
CA THR A 204 8.41 -1.91 9.41
C THR A 204 9.78 -2.56 9.18
N GLU A 205 9.82 -3.87 8.92
CA GLU A 205 11.05 -4.61 8.65
C GLU A 205 11.71 -4.18 7.33
N MET A 206 10.92 -4.05 6.26
CA MET A 206 11.41 -3.61 4.96
C MET A 206 11.94 -2.17 4.99
N GLU A 207 11.26 -1.27 5.69
CA GLU A 207 11.73 0.10 5.91
C GLU A 207 13.04 0.14 6.70
N ALA A 208 13.16 -0.68 7.75
CA ALA A 208 14.39 -0.78 8.53
C ALA A 208 15.55 -1.31 7.67
N ALA A 209 15.31 -2.36 6.87
CA ALA A 209 16.31 -2.91 5.95
C ALA A 209 16.74 -1.88 4.89
N ALA A 210 15.79 -1.12 4.32
CA ALA A 210 16.08 -0.07 3.35
C ALA A 210 16.96 1.05 3.94
N LYS A 211 16.69 1.46 5.19
CA LYS A 211 17.53 2.44 5.90
C LYS A 211 18.96 1.94 6.08
N VAL A 212 19.14 0.68 6.49
CA VAL A 212 20.47 0.08 6.64
C VAL A 212 21.23 0.11 5.32
N ARG A 213 20.60 -0.34 4.22
CA ARG A 213 21.22 -0.32 2.87
C ARG A 213 21.60 1.09 2.43
N LEU A 214 20.76 2.08 2.71
CA LEU A 214 21.03 3.47 2.37
C LEU A 214 22.26 4.00 3.13
N GLU A 215 22.37 3.71 4.43
CA GLU A 215 23.53 4.10 5.23
C GLU A 215 24.81 3.39 4.78
N GLU A 216 24.74 2.10 4.44
CA GLU A 216 25.87 1.39 3.85
C GLU A 216 26.32 2.00 2.52
N LYS A 217 25.37 2.38 1.66
CA LYS A 217 25.67 3.04 0.38
C LYS A 217 26.32 4.41 0.58
N LYS A 218 25.92 5.16 1.61
CA LYS A 218 26.57 6.43 1.98
C LYS A 218 28.00 6.21 2.47
N ARG A 219 28.26 5.17 3.27
CA ARG A 219 29.61 4.84 3.78
C ARG A 219 30.60 4.41 2.69
N ARG A 220 30.11 3.91 1.55
CA ARG A 220 30.92 3.47 0.41
C ARG A 220 31.25 4.58 -0.59
N ARG A 221 30.70 5.78 -0.41
CA ARG A 221 30.94 6.95 -1.27
C ARG A 221 31.92 7.90 -0.59
#